data_AF-A0A2Y9BKJ8-F1
#
_entry.id   AF-A0A2Y9BKJ8-F1
#
_cell.length_a   1.000
_cell.length_b   1.000
_cell.length_c   1.000
_cell.angle_alpha   90.00
_cell.angle_beta   90.00
_cell.angle_gamma   90.00
#
_symmetry.space_group_name_H-M   'P 1'
#
loop_
_entity.id
_entity.type
_entity.pdbx_description
1 polymer ?
#
loop_
_entity_poly.entity_id
_entity_poly.type
_entity_poly.pdbx_seq_one_letter_code
_entity_poly.pdbx_strand_id
1 'polypeptide(L)'
;MSRKKRHRQSKNHKGTFATVLSVTGTILLIIVIVLCVPLTVPRLFGYEVYTVISGSMEPAIPTGSLVYTKSIAPEDVKKDDVIAFYSSTDNGAIITHRVVKNQVVEGKFVTKGDANAKEDAMPTEYSNLLGKVELSVPFMGQILAAVASAPGKIAAVSLIILSVLLHGVAGFLRRNQEEYE
;
A
#
# COMPACT_ATOMS: atom_id res chain seq x y z
N MET A 1 -41.14 15.21 41.27
CA MET A 1 -40.77 15.47 39.85
C MET A 1 -39.28 15.24 39.49
N SER A 2 -38.35 14.97 40.42
CA SER A 2 -36.90 14.96 40.13
C SER A 2 -36.31 13.64 39.60
N ARG A 3 -36.84 12.46 39.98
CA ARG A 3 -36.31 11.13 39.58
C ARG A 3 -36.47 10.81 38.07
N LYS A 4 -37.62 11.16 37.47
CA LYS A 4 -37.92 10.87 36.05
C LYS A 4 -36.99 11.61 35.08
N LYS A 5 -36.61 12.86 35.40
CA LYS A 5 -35.65 13.65 34.58
C LYS A 5 -34.22 13.07 34.62
N ARG A 6 -33.73 12.65 35.79
CA ARG A 6 -32.42 11.99 35.93
C ARG A 6 -32.35 10.67 35.15
N HIS A 7 -33.43 9.87 35.18
CA HIS A 7 -33.49 8.60 34.46
C HIS A 7 -33.49 8.78 32.94
N ARG A 8 -34.15 9.83 32.43
CA ARG A 8 -34.21 10.17 31.00
C ARG A 8 -32.89 10.75 30.47
N GLN A 9 -32.18 11.57 31.27
CA GLN A 9 -30.86 12.07 30.89
C GLN A 9 -29.79 10.96 30.83
N SER A 10 -29.81 10.02 31.77
CA SER A 10 -28.89 8.85 31.77
C SER A 10 -29.06 7.97 30.53
N LYS A 11 -30.31 7.75 30.07
CA LYS A 11 -30.60 6.99 28.84
C LYS A 11 -30.06 7.67 27.58
N ASN A 12 -30.22 8.99 27.42
CA ASN A 12 -29.68 9.71 26.27
C ASN A 12 -28.14 9.68 26.22
N HIS A 13 -27.47 9.76 27.38
CA HIS A 13 -26.01 9.78 27.42
C HIS A 13 -25.39 8.43 27.02
N LYS A 14 -25.99 7.32 27.46
CA LYS A 14 -25.54 5.96 27.10
C LYS A 14 -25.75 5.63 25.61
N GLY A 15 -26.85 6.07 25.01
CA GLY A 15 -27.12 5.86 23.58
C GLY A 15 -26.23 6.71 22.67
N THR A 16 -25.96 7.95 23.09
CA THR A 16 -24.98 8.83 22.41
C THR A 16 -23.58 8.22 22.49
N PHE A 17 -23.18 7.72 23.66
CA PHE A 17 -21.87 7.09 23.87
C PHE A 17 -21.68 5.82 23.03
N ALA A 18 -22.67 4.93 22.99
CA ALA A 18 -22.63 3.73 22.14
C ALA A 18 -22.50 4.07 20.65
N THR A 19 -23.15 5.15 20.20
CA THR A 19 -23.07 5.62 18.81
C THR A 19 -21.69 6.17 18.48
N VAL A 20 -21.10 6.98 19.37
CA VAL A 20 -19.72 7.48 19.20
C VAL A 20 -18.73 6.31 19.08
N LEU A 21 -18.91 5.26 19.90
CA LEU A 21 -18.05 4.08 19.89
C LEU A 21 -18.12 3.31 18.56
N SER A 22 -19.32 3.07 18.04
CA SER A 22 -19.52 2.40 16.74
C SER A 22 -19.02 3.26 15.57
N VAL A 23 -19.25 4.57 15.59
CA VAL A 23 -18.72 5.49 14.56
C VAL A 23 -17.20 5.48 14.57
N THR A 24 -16.58 5.53 15.75
CA THR A 24 -15.12 5.45 15.91
C THR A 24 -14.59 4.13 15.35
N GLY A 25 -15.21 3.01 15.72
CA GLY A 25 -14.85 1.69 15.20
C GLY A 25 -14.95 1.65 13.66
N THR A 26 -16.00 2.22 13.09
CA THR A 26 -16.21 2.27 11.63
C THR A 26 -15.11 3.09 10.95
N ILE A 27 -14.77 4.26 11.49
CA ILE A 27 -13.70 5.12 10.97
C ILE A 27 -12.36 4.38 10.99
N LEU A 28 -12.02 3.71 12.09
CA LEU A 28 -10.78 2.92 12.19
C LEU A 28 -10.73 1.82 11.12
N LEU A 29 -11.86 1.13 10.89
CA LEU A 29 -11.93 0.08 9.87
C LEU A 29 -11.75 0.65 8.46
N ILE A 30 -12.40 1.78 8.15
CA ILE A 30 -12.27 2.46 6.85
C ILE A 30 -10.81 2.87 6.62
N ILE A 31 -10.13 3.43 7.62
CA ILE A 31 -8.71 3.81 7.52
C ILE A 31 -7.86 2.59 7.16
N VAL A 32 -8.04 1.46 7.85
CA VAL A 32 -7.31 0.23 7.55
C VAL A 32 -7.59 -0.25 6.12
N ILE A 33 -8.85 -0.26 5.69
CA ILE A 33 -9.23 -0.67 4.33
C ILE A 33 -8.55 0.23 3.29
N VAL A 34 -8.64 1.55 3.44
CA VAL A 34 -8.06 2.52 2.50
C VAL A 34 -6.53 2.36 2.40
N LEU A 35 -5.85 2.03 3.49
CA LEU A 35 -4.40 1.81 3.49
C LEU A 35 -4.00 0.45 2.92
N CYS A 36 -4.81 -0.59 3.13
CA CYS A 36 -4.50 -1.95 2.69
C CYS A 36 -4.90 -2.23 1.24
N VAL A 37 -5.99 -1.63 0.74
CA VAL A 37 -6.51 -1.88 -0.61
C VAL A 37 -5.49 -1.59 -1.72
N PRO A 38 -4.78 -0.43 -1.73
CA PRO A 38 -3.79 -0.12 -2.76
C PRO A 38 -2.59 -1.07 -2.80
N LEU A 39 -2.35 -1.81 -1.71
CA LEU A 39 -1.25 -2.78 -1.60
C LEU A 39 -1.68 -4.21 -1.92
N THR A 40 -2.93 -4.57 -1.60
CA THR A 40 -3.41 -5.95 -1.65
C THR A 40 -4.17 -6.25 -2.94
N VAL A 41 -5.07 -5.36 -3.36
CA VAL A 41 -5.92 -5.59 -4.53
C VAL A 41 -5.10 -5.71 -5.82
N PRO A 42 -4.12 -4.84 -6.12
CA PRO A 42 -3.32 -4.98 -7.34
C PRO A 42 -2.56 -6.31 -7.42
N ARG A 43 -2.10 -6.86 -6.29
CA ARG A 43 -1.44 -8.18 -6.24
C ARG A 43 -2.35 -9.32 -6.68
N LEU A 44 -3.65 -9.22 -6.39
CA LEU A 44 -4.64 -10.20 -6.88
C LEU A 44 -4.80 -10.19 -8.40
N PHE A 45 -4.42 -9.08 -9.05
CA PHE A 45 -4.42 -8.93 -10.51
C PHE A 45 -3.03 -9.18 -11.13
N GLY A 46 -2.09 -9.73 -10.36
CA GLY A 46 -0.73 -10.06 -10.83
C GLY A 46 0.22 -8.87 -10.88
N TYR A 47 -0.06 -7.79 -10.14
CA TYR A 47 0.89 -6.69 -9.98
C TYR A 47 1.78 -6.88 -8.76
N GLU A 48 3.07 -6.68 -8.94
CA GLU A 48 4.00 -6.52 -7.82
C GLU A 48 4.21 -5.03 -7.51
N VAL A 49 4.37 -4.73 -6.23
CA VAL A 49 4.38 -3.35 -5.72
C VAL A 49 5.69 -3.06 -5.02
N TYR A 50 6.40 -2.03 -5.50
CA TYR A 50 7.69 -1.61 -4.96
C TYR A 50 7.70 -0.12 -4.60
N THR A 51 8.55 0.25 -3.63
CA THR A 51 8.77 1.64 -3.24
C THR A 51 10.07 2.13 -3.85
N VAL A 52 10.03 3.30 -4.48
CA VAL A 52 11.20 3.97 -5.04
C VAL A 52 11.98 4.67 -3.93
N ILE A 53 13.23 4.28 -3.73
CA ILE A 53 14.10 4.77 -2.64
C ILE A 53 15.23 5.69 -3.13
N SER A 54 15.46 5.78 -4.44
CA SER A 54 16.49 6.61 -5.07
C SER A 54 15.89 7.55 -6.11
N GLY A 55 16.61 8.64 -6.42
CA GLY A 55 16.18 9.63 -7.41
C GLY A 55 16.63 9.35 -8.84
N SER A 56 17.05 8.12 -9.18
CA SER A 56 17.61 7.83 -10.52
C SER A 56 16.57 7.94 -11.64
N MET A 57 15.28 7.85 -11.32
CA MET A 57 14.17 8.00 -12.25
C MET A 57 13.52 9.39 -12.23
N GLU A 58 14.11 10.37 -11.57
CA GLU A 58 13.57 11.74 -11.54
C GLU A 58 13.75 12.45 -12.90
N PRO A 59 12.79 13.29 -13.33
CA PRO A 59 11.54 13.65 -12.63
C PRO A 59 10.36 12.69 -12.91
N ALA A 60 10.53 11.69 -13.78
CA ALA A 60 9.43 10.84 -14.24
C ALA A 60 8.80 10.01 -13.10
N ILE A 61 9.64 9.46 -12.21
CA ILE A 61 9.22 8.73 -11.02
C ILE A 61 9.99 9.28 -9.81
N PRO A 62 9.38 10.21 -9.05
CA PRO A 62 10.02 10.82 -7.88
C PRO A 62 10.39 9.83 -6.78
N THR A 63 11.43 10.15 -6.00
CA THR A 63 11.76 9.40 -4.78
C THR A 63 10.54 9.33 -3.84
N GLY A 64 10.30 8.15 -3.26
CA GLY A 64 9.13 7.90 -2.42
C GLY A 64 7.84 7.59 -3.20
N SER A 65 7.92 7.39 -4.51
CA SER A 65 6.81 6.85 -5.30
C SER A 65 6.56 5.37 -5.02
N LEU A 66 5.33 4.94 -5.24
CA LEU A 66 4.96 3.53 -5.33
C LEU A 66 4.87 3.15 -6.81
N VAL A 67 5.51 2.06 -7.21
CA VAL A 67 5.42 1.53 -8.57
C VAL A 67 4.70 0.19 -8.58
N TYR A 68 3.81 0.04 -9.56
CA TYR A 68 3.07 -1.18 -9.86
C TYR A 68 3.67 -1.80 -11.10
N THR A 69 4.22 -3.00 -10.93
CA THR A 69 4.91 -3.74 -11.97
C THR A 69 4.10 -4.96 -12.35
N LYS A 70 4.10 -5.31 -13.63
CA LYS A 70 3.42 -6.49 -14.14
C LYS A 70 4.40 -7.35 -14.92
N SER A 71 4.32 -8.66 -14.74
CA SER A 71 5.13 -9.60 -15.51
C SER A 71 4.84 -9.44 -17.00
N ILE A 72 5.90 -9.44 -17.79
CA ILE A 72 5.90 -9.33 -19.25
C ILE A 72 6.98 -10.26 -19.78
N ALA A 73 6.78 -10.83 -20.97
CA ALA A 73 7.85 -11.58 -21.63
C ALA A 73 9.02 -10.63 -21.95
N PRO A 74 10.27 -10.99 -21.63
CA PRO A 74 11.42 -10.11 -21.85
C PRO A 74 11.58 -9.61 -23.30
N GLU A 75 11.21 -10.45 -24.27
CA GLU A 75 11.20 -10.14 -25.70
C GLU A 75 10.17 -9.07 -26.10
N ASP A 76 9.10 -8.93 -25.33
CA ASP A 76 8.03 -7.95 -25.58
C ASP A 76 8.33 -6.57 -24.99
N VAL A 77 9.37 -6.46 -24.15
CA VAL A 77 9.81 -5.19 -23.57
C VAL A 77 10.38 -4.30 -24.66
N LYS A 78 9.89 -3.06 -24.71
CA LYS A 78 10.22 -2.09 -25.76
C LYS A 78 11.20 -1.05 -25.24
N LYS A 79 11.82 -0.36 -26.19
CA LYS A 79 12.53 0.88 -25.89
C LYS A 79 11.59 1.86 -25.20
N ASP A 80 12.12 2.58 -24.23
CA ASP A 80 11.45 3.55 -23.36
C ASP A 80 10.49 2.96 -22.31
N ASP A 81 10.29 1.64 -22.27
CA ASP A 81 9.62 0.99 -21.14
C ASP A 81 10.44 1.16 -19.86
N VAL A 82 9.77 1.32 -18.72
CA VAL A 82 10.42 1.30 -17.41
C VAL A 82 10.23 -0.09 -16.83
N ILE A 83 11.34 -0.74 -16.45
CA ILE A 83 11.32 -2.11 -15.92
C ILE A 83 11.89 -2.14 -14.50
N ALA A 84 11.35 -3.04 -13.68
CA ALA A 84 11.95 -3.44 -12.42
C ALA A 84 12.74 -4.75 -12.61
N PHE A 85 13.93 -4.82 -12.04
CA PHE A 85 14.81 -5.97 -12.15
C PHE A 85 15.76 -6.10 -10.97
N TYR A 86 16.33 -7.29 -10.78
CA TYR A 86 17.39 -7.52 -9.81
C TYR A 86 18.74 -7.00 -10.33
N SER A 87 19.42 -6.19 -9.51
CA SER A 87 20.78 -5.73 -9.76
C SER A 87 21.77 -6.90 -9.69
N SER A 88 22.58 -7.04 -10.73
CA SER A 88 23.69 -8.00 -10.74
C SER A 88 24.87 -7.56 -9.87
N THR A 89 24.95 -6.27 -9.52
CA THR A 89 26.11 -5.69 -8.80
C THR A 89 25.78 -5.27 -7.37
N ASP A 90 24.52 -4.99 -7.06
CA ASP A 90 24.11 -4.43 -5.76
C ASP A 90 23.43 -5.46 -4.86
N ASN A 91 24.05 -6.63 -4.67
CA ASN A 91 23.55 -7.70 -3.79
C ASN A 91 22.08 -8.08 -4.02
N GLY A 92 21.60 -8.05 -5.27
CA GLY A 92 20.21 -8.37 -5.59
C GLY A 92 19.20 -7.29 -5.18
N ALA A 93 19.63 -6.03 -5.03
CA ALA A 93 18.71 -4.91 -4.89
C ALA A 93 17.79 -4.81 -6.11
N ILE A 94 16.56 -4.36 -5.90
CA ILE A 94 15.59 -4.13 -6.97
C ILE A 94 15.84 -2.72 -7.54
N ILE A 95 16.20 -2.66 -8.83
CA ILE A 95 16.40 -1.42 -9.58
C ILE A 95 15.20 -1.20 -10.48
N THR A 96 14.81 0.06 -10.67
CA THR A 96 13.77 0.46 -11.64
C THR A 96 14.35 1.48 -12.59
N HIS A 97 14.61 1.10 -13.84
CA HIS A 97 15.22 1.98 -14.87
C HIS A 97 14.53 1.85 -16.23
N ARG A 98 14.76 2.82 -17.11
CA ARG A 98 14.22 2.85 -18.46
C ARG A 98 15.07 2.03 -19.41
N VAL A 99 14.42 1.24 -20.27
CA VAL A 99 15.08 0.46 -21.31
C VAL A 99 15.49 1.38 -22.45
N VAL A 100 16.79 1.48 -22.68
CA VAL A 100 17.37 2.17 -23.83
C VAL A 100 17.38 1.24 -25.04
N LYS A 101 17.67 -0.05 -24.81
CA LYS A 101 17.74 -1.06 -25.87
C LYS A 101 17.40 -2.45 -25.33
N ASN A 102 16.60 -3.19 -26.08
CA ASN A 102 16.38 -4.61 -25.88
C ASN A 102 17.26 -5.43 -26.84
N GLN A 103 18.26 -6.15 -26.33
CA GLN A 103 19.19 -6.98 -27.11
C GLN A 103 18.69 -8.43 -27.11
N VAL A 104 17.65 -8.70 -27.91
CA VAL A 104 16.95 -10.00 -27.93
C VAL A 104 17.87 -11.20 -28.19
N VAL A 105 18.86 -11.05 -29.08
CA VAL A 105 19.83 -12.12 -29.40
C VAL A 105 20.74 -12.45 -28.20
N GLU A 106 21.10 -11.44 -27.42
CA GLU A 106 21.99 -11.58 -26.26
C GLU A 106 21.21 -11.92 -24.97
N GLY A 107 19.88 -11.75 -24.98
CA GLY A 107 19.02 -11.94 -23.80
C GLY A 107 19.21 -10.87 -22.73
N LYS A 108 19.48 -9.62 -23.14
CA LYS A 108 19.85 -8.52 -22.24
C LYS A 108 19.13 -7.21 -22.53
N PHE A 109 19.00 -6.38 -21.51
CA PHE A 109 18.56 -5.01 -21.60
C PHE A 109 19.72 -4.05 -21.33
N VAL A 110 19.85 -3.02 -22.16
CA VAL A 110 20.58 -1.81 -21.80
C VAL A 110 19.59 -0.87 -21.15
N THR A 111 19.84 -0.50 -19.90
CA THR A 111 18.96 0.34 -19.12
C THR A 111 19.67 1.61 -18.65
N LYS A 112 18.87 2.59 -18.27
CA LYS A 112 19.35 3.89 -17.79
C LYS A 112 18.30 4.51 -16.88
N GLY A 113 18.72 5.01 -15.72
CA GLY A 113 17.90 5.92 -14.93
C GLY A 113 17.70 7.26 -15.65
N ASP A 114 16.47 7.78 -15.68
CA ASP A 114 16.14 9.03 -16.37
C ASP A 114 17.01 10.22 -15.93
N ALA A 115 17.39 10.28 -14.66
CA ALA A 115 18.27 11.31 -14.10
C ALA A 115 19.77 11.02 -14.32
N ASN A 116 20.14 9.82 -14.74
CA ASN A 116 21.54 9.44 -14.88
C ASN A 116 22.15 10.07 -16.15
N ALA A 117 23.44 10.43 -16.10
CA ALA A 117 24.14 10.96 -17.28
C ALA A 117 24.43 9.86 -18.32
N LYS A 118 24.79 8.66 -17.86
CA LYS A 118 25.19 7.51 -18.67
C LYS A 118 24.22 6.36 -18.48
N GLU A 119 24.27 5.40 -19.41
CA GLU A 119 23.65 4.09 -19.27
C GLU A 119 24.25 3.33 -18.09
N ASP A 120 23.49 2.36 -17.58
CA ASP A 120 23.96 1.49 -16.52
C ASP A 120 25.19 0.70 -17.00
N ALA A 121 26.18 0.56 -16.12
CA ALA A 121 27.48 0.01 -16.49
C ALA A 121 27.41 -1.46 -16.96
N MET A 122 26.46 -2.22 -16.43
CA MET A 122 26.25 -3.63 -16.74
C MET A 122 24.85 -3.82 -17.33
N PRO A 123 24.72 -4.45 -18.52
CA PRO A 123 23.43 -4.83 -19.05
C PRO A 123 22.67 -5.78 -18.11
N THR A 124 21.35 -5.66 -18.10
CA THR A 124 20.46 -6.49 -17.28
C THR A 124 20.08 -7.75 -18.03
N GLU A 125 20.39 -8.94 -17.48
CA GLU A 125 19.95 -10.22 -18.04
C GLU A 125 18.43 -10.36 -17.98
N TYR A 126 17.83 -11.03 -18.96
CA TYR A 126 16.39 -11.35 -18.98
C TYR A 126 15.93 -12.10 -17.71
N SER A 127 16.79 -12.96 -17.14
CA SER A 127 16.50 -13.69 -15.90
C SER A 127 16.29 -12.80 -14.69
N ASN A 128 16.78 -11.56 -14.74
CA ASN A 128 16.66 -10.61 -13.64
C ASN A 128 15.41 -9.75 -13.76
N LEU A 129 14.66 -9.82 -14.86
CA LEU A 129 13.45 -9.05 -15.06
C LEU A 129 12.36 -9.49 -14.07
N LEU A 130 11.84 -8.52 -13.32
CA LEU A 130 10.67 -8.71 -12.45
C LEU A 130 9.37 -8.36 -13.18
N GLY A 131 9.41 -7.29 -13.97
CA GLY A 131 8.28 -6.85 -14.76
C GLY A 131 8.43 -5.42 -15.26
N LYS A 132 7.44 -4.98 -16.03
CA LYS A 132 7.33 -3.61 -16.52
C LYS A 132 6.49 -2.78 -15.57
N VAL A 133 6.92 -1.56 -15.27
CA VAL A 133 6.12 -0.57 -14.53
C VAL A 133 4.96 -0.11 -15.41
N GLU A 134 3.74 -0.34 -14.94
CA GLU A 134 2.50 0.07 -15.61
C GLU A 134 1.89 1.32 -14.98
N LEU A 135 2.15 1.53 -13.68
CA LEU A 135 1.63 2.67 -12.93
C LEU A 135 2.63 3.11 -11.85
N SER A 136 2.77 4.42 -11.66
CA SER A 136 3.49 5.00 -10.53
C SER A 136 2.63 6.02 -9.81
N VAL A 137 2.59 5.99 -8.48
CA VAL A 137 1.89 6.96 -7.65
C VAL A 137 2.90 7.68 -6.75
N PRO A 138 3.12 9.00 -6.95
CA PRO A 138 4.13 9.73 -6.19
C PRO A 138 3.73 9.89 -4.72
N PHE A 139 4.74 10.03 -3.85
CA PHE A 139 4.61 10.33 -2.42
C PHE A 139 3.85 9.30 -1.55
N MET A 140 3.40 8.16 -2.10
CA MET A 140 2.71 7.11 -1.33
C MET A 140 3.65 6.00 -0.83
N GLY A 141 4.86 5.92 -1.37
CA GLY A 141 5.81 4.83 -1.12
C GLY A 141 6.23 4.70 0.34
N GLN A 142 6.43 5.81 1.06
CA GLN A 142 6.83 5.78 2.48
C GLN A 142 5.70 5.30 3.40
N ILE A 143 4.49 5.84 3.22
CA ILE A 143 3.31 5.47 4.02
C ILE A 143 3.01 3.98 3.81
N LEU A 144 2.96 3.55 2.56
CA LEU A 144 2.61 2.18 2.23
C LEU A 144 3.73 1.18 2.54
N ALA A 145 5.00 1.57 2.46
CA ALA A 145 6.11 0.76 2.97
C ALA A 145 5.99 0.55 4.49
N ALA A 146 5.64 1.61 5.24
CA ALA A 146 5.39 1.49 6.68
C ALA A 146 4.22 0.54 6.97
N VAL A 147 3.12 0.62 6.21
CA VAL A 147 1.98 -0.32 6.33
C VAL A 147 2.38 -1.76 5.99
N ALA A 148 3.22 -1.96 4.97
CA ALA A 148 3.68 -3.29 4.54
C ALA A 148 4.72 -3.93 5.49
N SER A 149 5.32 -3.15 6.39
CA SER A 149 6.28 -3.63 7.39
C SER A 149 5.64 -4.56 8.43
N ALA A 150 6.44 -5.34 9.15
CA ALA A 150 5.92 -6.19 10.24
C ALA A 150 5.19 -5.39 11.33
N PRO A 151 5.74 -4.27 11.85
CA PRO A 151 5.00 -3.39 12.75
C PRO A 151 3.70 -2.84 12.14
N GLY A 152 3.71 -2.45 10.86
CA GLY A 152 2.54 -1.94 10.16
C GLY A 152 1.41 -2.97 10.07
N LYS A 153 1.76 -4.23 9.73
CA LYS A 153 0.82 -5.35 9.72
C LYS A 153 0.23 -5.63 11.10
N ILE A 154 1.06 -5.63 12.15
CA ILE A 154 0.61 -5.80 13.54
C ILE A 154 -0.35 -4.67 13.94
N ALA A 155 -0.02 -3.42 13.59
CA ALA A 155 -0.87 -2.28 13.85
C ALA A 155 -2.23 -2.39 13.12
N ALA A 156 -2.22 -2.77 11.84
CA ALA A 156 -3.44 -2.98 11.07
C ALA A 156 -4.36 -4.05 11.70
N VAL A 157 -3.80 -5.20 12.09
CA VAL A 157 -4.55 -6.27 12.78
C VAL A 157 -5.09 -5.78 14.12
N SER A 158 -4.28 -5.06 14.90
CA SER A 158 -4.69 -4.51 16.20
C SER A 158 -5.85 -3.51 16.06
N LEU A 159 -5.82 -2.66 15.03
CA LEU A 159 -6.88 -1.72 14.72
C LEU A 159 -8.18 -2.41 14.29
N ILE A 160 -8.09 -3.52 13.54
CA ILE A 160 -9.25 -4.34 13.18
C ILE A 160 -9.88 -4.94 14.45
N ILE A 161 -9.07 -5.56 15.32
CA ILE A 161 -9.55 -6.13 16.59
C ILE A 161 -10.20 -5.05 17.45
N LEU A 162 -9.56 -3.89 17.59
CA LEU A 162 -10.11 -2.76 18.33
C LEU A 162 -11.44 -2.30 17.73
N SER A 163 -11.53 -2.15 16.41
CA SER A 163 -12.77 -1.79 15.71
C SER A 163 -13.92 -2.76 16.03
N VAL A 164 -13.65 -4.06 15.99
CA VAL A 164 -14.63 -5.10 16.31
C VAL A 164 -15.05 -5.03 17.78
N LEU A 165 -14.11 -4.83 18.70
CA LEU A 165 -14.40 -4.67 20.14
C LEU A 165 -15.26 -3.43 20.41
N LEU A 166 -14.98 -2.30 19.75
CA LEU A 166 -15.77 -1.08 19.86
C LEU A 166 -17.23 -1.31 19.40
N HIS A 167 -17.43 -2.05 18.31
CA HIS A 167 -18.76 -2.45 17.86
C HIS A 167 -19.46 -3.39 18.85
N GLY A 168 -18.74 -4.37 19.41
CA GLY A 168 -19.26 -5.30 20.41
C GLY A 168 -19.74 -4.58 21.68
N VAL A 169 -18.92 -3.66 22.21
CA VAL A 169 -19.28 -2.84 23.38
C VAL A 169 -20.44 -1.90 23.06
N ALA A 170 -20.46 -1.27 21.89
CA ALA A 170 -21.57 -0.43 21.45
C ALA A 170 -22.89 -1.23 21.39
N GLY A 171 -22.85 -2.44 20.84
CA GLY A 171 -23.99 -3.35 20.77
C GLY A 171 -24.49 -3.78 22.15
N PHE A 172 -23.57 -4.16 23.05
CA PHE A 172 -23.91 -4.52 24.43
C PHE A 172 -24.55 -3.34 25.18
N LEU A 173 -24.00 -2.13 25.04
CA LEU A 173 -24.54 -0.94 25.68
C LEU A 173 -25.95 -0.62 25.18
N ARG A 174 -26.24 -0.78 23.89
CA ARG A 174 -27.59 -0.58 23.30
C ARG A 174 -28.60 -1.59 23.83
N ARG A 175 -28.24 -2.88 23.85
CA ARG A 175 -29.12 -3.96 24.35
C ARG A 175 -29.52 -3.76 25.81
N ASN A 176 -28.59 -3.32 26.66
CA ASN A 176 -28.87 -2.98 28.06
C ASN A 176 -29.75 -1.73 28.24
N GLN A 177 -29.98 -0.91 27.20
CA GLN A 177 -30.94 0.19 27.29
C GLN A 177 -32.37 -0.27 27.02
N GLU A 178 -32.52 -1.17 26.05
CA GLU A 178 -33.80 -1.75 25.63
C GLU A 178 -34.40 -2.66 26.71
N GLU A 179 -33.57 -3.42 27.42
CA GLU A 179 -34.02 -4.32 28.51
C GLU A 179 -34.57 -3.57 29.76
N TYR A 180 -34.35 -2.26 29.83
CA TYR A 180 -34.87 -1.37 30.89
C TYR A 180 -35.94 -0.38 30.38
N GLU A 181 -36.51 -0.61 29.20
CA GLU A 181 -37.72 0.08 28.69
C GLU A 181 -38.99 -0.69 29.03
#